data_AF-A0A871RGE2-F1
#
_entry.id   AF-A0A871RGE2-F1
#
_cell.length_a   1.000
_cell.length_b   1.000
_cell.length_c   1.000
_cell.angle_alpha   90.00
_cell.angle_beta   90.00
_cell.angle_gamma   90.00
#
_symmetry.space_group_name_H-M   'P 1'
#
loop_
_entity.id
_entity.type
_entity.pdbx_description
1 polymer ?
#
loop_
_entity_poly.entity_id
_entity_poly.type
_entity_poly.pdbx_seq_one_letter_code
_entity_poly.pdbx_strand_id
1 'polypeptide(L)'
;MSSQIHEIKRIKVSPVKDNSILAKTRYLPSNLRLRVVEHPQNIKPYGNFVLANDAQKLAVLKSKGSFFGGLSDDLIMEIVNLLDTPDLVHLMHTSRYFYGFVSFDQIWRDLYIKRLLQREQGKSIRFSKWRGSWRNSVLGIDCQSKINCDVVYSDILYEQYQNSQVKYQDLFSNLIKEQEVLRQQKPLVMKNSAPLKSYYKGRIPRIDEETFTMEDYNTNWYNHPFILQSADKNRWPKWTTDYLQDKFSDVKFRQESVEWRLSRYMDYARNNNDEKPLYLFDCNSNATRELGKEFSPPPYAKDDLLKVLGESRPDHLWLTVGPTRSGSGFHKDPNSTCAWNAVLQGAKLWIMFPPDMLPPGIHTDESESEVTAPVDVAEWVLSGFYNDAVKISDQAYNNQGLSCVIGMTFPGDCMYVPAQWWHTVINFEDTVALTANFVPIVRLEEVLKFFKNKQDQVSGFHAKKFRKHLEEFIVHEGDTLDKNMHSKFEKFLNASNMKDTDEDVGELHTSTIDLPVFEFLVEKLRRTKYSERLEKALDAIRKEENKTKPSGRSQLWENLAKEKSNGFSFSFNLGVS
;
A
#
# COMPACT_ATOMS: atom_id res chain seq x y z
N MET A 1 -11.04 -51.42 -54.59
CA MET A 1 -10.90 -49.99 -54.29
C MET A 1 -9.93 -49.85 -53.14
N SER A 2 -8.72 -49.36 -53.46
CA SER A 2 -7.63 -49.13 -52.52
C SER A 2 -7.72 -47.70 -51.99
N SER A 3 -7.50 -47.48 -50.70
CA SER A 3 -7.06 -46.16 -50.21
C SER A 3 -5.82 -46.34 -49.32
N GLN A 4 -4.67 -46.01 -49.90
CA GLN A 4 -3.42 -45.81 -49.17
C GLN A 4 -3.51 -44.51 -48.38
N ILE A 5 -3.39 -44.57 -47.05
CA ILE A 5 -3.17 -43.40 -46.20
C ILE A 5 -1.66 -43.22 -46.07
N HIS A 6 -1.15 -42.09 -46.56
CA HIS A 6 0.24 -41.69 -46.42
C HIS A 6 0.57 -41.37 -44.95
N GLU A 7 1.62 -42.02 -44.46
CA GLU A 7 2.21 -41.81 -43.13
C GLU A 7 2.94 -40.47 -43.12
N ILE A 8 2.40 -39.48 -42.39
CA ILE A 8 3.04 -38.18 -42.19
C ILE A 8 4.25 -38.38 -41.28
N LYS A 9 5.46 -38.23 -41.85
CA LYS A 9 6.72 -38.19 -41.09
C LYS A 9 6.64 -37.12 -40.00
N ARG A 10 6.58 -37.55 -38.74
CA ARG A 10 6.80 -36.67 -37.57
C ARG A 10 8.21 -36.10 -37.65
N ILE A 11 8.30 -34.79 -37.91
CA ILE A 11 9.53 -34.02 -37.76
C ILE A 11 9.95 -34.12 -36.28
N LYS A 12 11.08 -34.78 -36.02
CA LYS A 12 11.75 -34.70 -34.72
C LYS A 12 12.25 -33.27 -34.52
N VAL A 13 11.45 -32.46 -33.83
CA VAL A 13 11.92 -31.20 -33.26
C VAL A 13 12.90 -31.58 -32.15
N SER A 14 14.19 -31.33 -32.39
CA SER A 14 15.21 -31.44 -31.35
C SER A 14 14.87 -30.46 -30.23
N PRO A 15 15.02 -30.82 -28.94
CA PRO A 15 14.72 -29.90 -27.86
C PRO A 15 15.69 -28.71 -27.98
N VAL A 16 15.12 -27.53 -28.20
CA VAL A 16 15.84 -26.27 -28.02
C VAL A 16 16.36 -26.31 -26.59
N LYS A 17 17.68 -26.20 -26.40
CA LYS A 17 18.27 -26.02 -25.07
C LYS A 17 17.65 -24.75 -24.49
N ASP A 18 16.78 -24.93 -23.50
CA ASP A 18 16.15 -23.84 -22.77
C ASP A 18 17.23 -23.18 -21.90
N ASN A 19 17.95 -22.21 -22.47
CA ASN A 19 18.90 -21.34 -21.77
C ASN A 19 18.17 -20.30 -20.90
N SER A 20 16.96 -20.60 -20.41
CA SER A 20 16.21 -19.73 -19.52
C SER A 20 16.97 -19.57 -18.20
N ILE A 21 17.51 -18.38 -17.98
CA ILE A 21 18.10 -17.92 -16.71
C ILE A 21 17.04 -17.86 -15.58
N LEU A 22 15.76 -18.00 -15.93
CA LEU A 22 14.64 -17.90 -15.01
C LEU A 22 14.46 -19.23 -14.27
N ALA A 23 14.29 -19.15 -12.95
CA ALA A 23 13.93 -20.29 -12.12
C ALA A 23 12.70 -20.98 -12.70
N LYS A 24 12.64 -22.33 -12.62
CA LYS A 24 11.54 -23.11 -13.19
C LYS A 24 10.18 -22.63 -12.68
N THR A 25 10.10 -22.10 -11.45
CA THR A 25 8.92 -21.43 -10.88
C THR A 25 9.27 -20.57 -9.65
N ARG A 26 8.54 -19.46 -9.45
CA ARG A 26 8.57 -18.62 -8.22
C ARG A 26 7.41 -18.93 -7.25
N TYR A 27 6.68 -20.02 -7.49
CA TYR A 27 5.53 -20.41 -6.66
C TYR A 27 5.96 -20.80 -5.26
N LEU A 28 5.15 -20.39 -4.30
CA LEU A 28 5.23 -20.90 -2.94
C LEU A 28 4.63 -22.30 -2.88
N PRO A 29 5.16 -23.20 -2.03
CA PRO A 29 4.61 -24.53 -1.83
C PRO A 29 3.11 -24.50 -1.51
N SER A 30 2.32 -25.38 -2.12
CA SER A 30 0.86 -25.43 -1.89
C SER A 30 0.46 -25.82 -0.46
N ASN A 31 1.38 -26.42 0.31
CA ASN A 31 1.18 -26.80 1.70
C ASN A 31 1.54 -25.69 2.71
N LEU A 32 1.75 -24.45 2.26
CA LEU A 32 2.19 -23.37 3.14
C LEU A 32 1.21 -23.09 4.29
N ARG A 33 -0.10 -23.11 4.00
CA ARG A 33 -1.17 -23.01 5.01
C ARG A 33 -1.12 -24.12 6.08
N LEU A 34 -0.51 -25.27 5.77
CA LEU A 34 -0.49 -26.45 6.65
C LEU A 34 0.66 -26.43 7.67
N ARG A 35 1.57 -25.44 7.62
CA ARG A 35 2.56 -25.25 8.70
C ARG A 35 1.86 -24.65 9.93
N VAL A 36 1.22 -25.52 10.71
CA VAL A 36 0.63 -25.21 12.01
C VAL A 36 1.76 -24.91 12.98
N VAL A 37 1.88 -23.65 13.42
CA VAL A 37 2.86 -23.23 14.43
C VAL A 37 2.19 -23.24 15.79
N GLU A 38 2.77 -23.96 16.75
CA GLU A 38 2.22 -24.00 18.11
C GLU A 38 2.19 -22.59 18.73
N HIS A 39 1.02 -22.19 19.23
CA HIS A 39 0.86 -20.92 19.93
C HIS A 39 1.52 -21.00 21.31
N PRO A 40 2.26 -19.99 21.78
CA PRO A 40 3.00 -20.03 23.05
C PRO A 40 2.13 -20.28 24.29
N GLN A 41 0.82 -20.03 24.19
CA GLN A 41 -0.18 -20.29 25.23
C GLN A 41 -1.09 -21.49 24.93
N ASN A 42 -0.78 -22.32 23.93
CA ASN A 42 -1.61 -23.45 23.47
C ASN A 42 -3.02 -23.06 22.98
N ILE A 43 -3.21 -21.82 22.53
CA ILE A 43 -4.40 -21.40 21.79
C ILE A 43 -4.43 -22.16 20.47
N LYS A 44 -5.61 -22.60 20.04
CA LYS A 44 -5.79 -23.43 18.85
C LYS A 44 -6.74 -22.77 17.84
N PRO A 45 -6.64 -23.12 16.55
CA PRO A 45 -7.68 -22.78 15.58
C PRO A 45 -9.05 -23.30 16.01
N TYR A 46 -10.11 -22.61 15.61
CA TYR A 46 -11.49 -22.98 15.91
C TYR A 46 -11.87 -24.34 15.32
N GLY A 47 -11.29 -24.73 14.17
CA GLY A 47 -11.49 -26.05 13.59
C GLY A 47 -11.18 -27.21 14.56
N ASN A 48 -10.24 -27.03 15.49
CA ASN A 48 -9.93 -28.02 16.52
C ASN A 48 -11.06 -28.17 17.56
N PHE A 49 -11.89 -27.15 17.76
CA PHE A 49 -13.05 -27.22 18.65
C PHE A 49 -14.15 -28.13 18.10
N VAL A 50 -14.34 -28.12 16.77
CA VAL A 50 -15.31 -29.00 16.09
C VAL A 50 -15.00 -30.47 16.38
N LEU A 51 -13.71 -30.81 16.32
CA LEU A 51 -13.18 -32.16 16.55
C LEU A 51 -12.95 -32.49 18.04
N ALA A 52 -13.16 -31.52 18.94
CA ALA A 52 -12.94 -31.72 20.36
C ALA A 52 -13.99 -32.67 20.96
N ASN A 53 -13.57 -33.46 21.96
CA ASN A 53 -14.47 -34.32 22.71
C ASN A 53 -15.34 -33.52 23.69
N ASP A 54 -16.39 -34.15 24.23
CA ASP A 54 -17.35 -33.48 25.11
C ASP A 54 -16.71 -32.89 26.37
N ALA A 55 -15.69 -33.55 26.93
CA ALA A 55 -14.97 -33.05 28.10
C ALA A 55 -14.20 -31.76 27.78
N GLN A 56 -13.55 -31.69 26.61
CA GLN A 56 -12.86 -30.50 26.13
C GLN A 56 -13.86 -29.36 25.86
N LYS A 57 -14.96 -29.64 25.15
CA LYS A 57 -16.02 -28.66 24.88
C LYS A 57 -16.62 -28.10 26.18
N LEU A 58 -16.88 -28.97 27.15
CA LEU A 58 -17.37 -28.56 28.47
C LEU A 58 -16.34 -27.71 29.23
N ALA A 59 -15.04 -28.02 29.14
CA ALA A 59 -13.99 -27.23 29.77
C ALA A 59 -13.90 -25.80 29.18
N VAL A 60 -14.07 -25.67 27.86
CA VAL A 60 -14.16 -24.37 27.18
C VAL A 60 -15.37 -23.59 27.70
N LEU A 61 -16.57 -24.18 27.69
CA LEU A 61 -17.80 -23.53 28.16
C LEU A 61 -17.71 -23.12 29.64
N LYS A 62 -17.13 -23.97 30.50
CA LYS A 62 -16.89 -23.64 31.92
C LYS A 62 -15.92 -22.47 32.08
N SER A 63 -14.87 -22.40 31.26
CA SER A 63 -13.91 -21.30 31.33
C SER A 63 -14.44 -20.00 30.72
N LYS A 64 -15.24 -20.08 29.66
CA LYS A 64 -15.84 -18.92 28.98
C LYS A 64 -17.03 -18.34 29.77
N GLY A 65 -17.74 -19.19 30.50
CA GLY A 65 -18.97 -18.85 31.21
C GLY A 65 -20.20 -18.96 30.31
N SER A 66 -21.38 -19.09 30.91
CA SER A 66 -22.63 -19.34 30.19
C SER A 66 -23.06 -18.19 29.27
N PHE A 67 -22.89 -16.94 29.71
CA PHE A 67 -23.22 -15.76 28.92
C PHE A 67 -22.37 -15.67 27.65
N PHE A 68 -21.04 -15.63 27.81
CA PHE A 68 -20.12 -15.54 26.67
C PHE A 68 -20.09 -16.81 25.83
N GLY A 69 -20.45 -17.96 26.39
CA GLY A 69 -20.61 -19.22 25.65
C GLY A 69 -21.59 -19.13 24.47
N GLY A 70 -22.56 -18.20 24.53
CA GLY A 70 -23.50 -17.93 23.44
C GLY A 70 -23.03 -16.89 22.41
N LEU A 71 -21.85 -16.27 22.59
CA LEU A 71 -21.35 -15.21 21.73
C LEU A 71 -20.23 -15.73 20.81
N SER A 72 -20.19 -15.22 19.58
CA SER A 72 -19.05 -15.39 18.65
C SER A 72 -17.81 -14.69 19.17
N ASP A 73 -16.64 -15.07 18.67
CA ASP A 73 -15.38 -14.42 19.05
C ASP A 73 -15.35 -12.95 18.60
N ASP A 74 -15.98 -12.60 17.47
CA ASP A 74 -16.12 -11.20 17.01
C ASP A 74 -16.85 -10.33 18.02
N LEU A 75 -18.01 -10.79 18.51
CA LEU A 75 -18.78 -10.05 19.52
C LEU A 75 -18.03 -9.93 20.84
N ILE A 76 -17.25 -10.95 21.20
CA ILE A 76 -16.40 -10.89 22.40
C ILE A 76 -15.28 -9.88 22.20
N MET A 77 -14.65 -9.85 21.02
CA MET A 77 -13.62 -8.87 20.69
C MET A 77 -14.19 -7.44 20.73
N GLU A 78 -15.39 -7.21 20.19
CA GLU A 78 -16.08 -5.92 20.30
C GLU A 78 -16.30 -5.51 21.75
N ILE A 79 -16.82 -6.40 22.59
CA ILE A 79 -17.03 -6.13 24.03
C ILE A 79 -15.70 -5.81 24.71
N VAL A 80 -14.65 -6.60 24.45
CA VAL A 80 -13.32 -6.42 25.03
C VAL A 80 -12.71 -5.08 24.61
N ASN A 81 -12.91 -4.65 23.36
CA ASN A 81 -12.42 -3.36 22.85
C ASN A 81 -13.14 -2.13 23.44
N LEU A 82 -14.26 -2.32 24.15
CA LEU A 82 -14.91 -1.27 24.93
C LEU A 82 -14.28 -1.06 26.31
N LEU A 83 -13.56 -2.05 26.82
CA LEU A 83 -13.00 -2.05 28.17
C LEU A 83 -11.74 -1.20 28.28
N ASP A 84 -11.48 -0.73 29.49
CA ASP A 84 -10.31 0.07 29.82
C ASP A 84 -9.20 -0.81 30.45
N THR A 85 -8.02 -0.24 30.74
CA THR A 85 -6.89 -1.03 31.26
C THR A 85 -7.22 -1.80 32.55
N PRO A 86 -7.75 -1.18 33.63
CA PRO A 86 -8.23 -1.91 34.81
C PRO A 86 -9.22 -3.04 34.48
N ASP A 87 -10.22 -2.78 33.66
CA ASP A 87 -11.28 -3.75 33.36
C ASP A 87 -10.75 -4.94 32.55
N LEU A 88 -9.86 -4.70 31.59
CA LEU A 88 -9.16 -5.76 30.86
C LEU A 88 -8.34 -6.65 31.79
N VAL A 89 -7.60 -6.05 32.74
CA VAL A 89 -6.81 -6.80 33.72
C VAL A 89 -7.71 -7.63 34.64
N HIS A 90 -8.84 -7.07 35.10
CA HIS A 90 -9.80 -7.82 35.90
C HIS A 90 -10.40 -8.98 35.10
N LEU A 91 -10.77 -8.76 33.84
CA LEU A 91 -11.31 -9.80 32.97
C LEU A 91 -10.30 -10.94 32.75
N MET A 92 -9.03 -10.61 32.53
CA MET A 92 -7.93 -11.59 32.43
C MET A 92 -7.82 -12.50 33.66
N HIS A 93 -8.14 -11.99 34.85
CA HIS A 93 -8.05 -12.76 36.09
C HIS A 93 -9.25 -13.69 36.33
N THR A 94 -10.32 -13.61 35.53
CA THR A 94 -11.54 -14.39 35.75
C THR A 94 -11.42 -15.85 35.30
N SER A 95 -10.68 -16.12 34.22
CA SER A 95 -10.58 -17.47 33.66
C SER A 95 -9.40 -17.65 32.71
N ARG A 96 -9.03 -18.90 32.41
CA ARG A 96 -7.98 -19.21 31.41
C ARG A 96 -8.38 -18.79 30.00
N TYR A 97 -9.67 -18.85 29.67
CA TYR A 97 -10.21 -18.38 28.39
C TYR A 97 -9.97 -16.88 28.24
N PHE A 98 -10.42 -16.07 29.21
CA PHE A 98 -10.23 -14.62 29.13
C PHE A 98 -8.78 -14.19 29.29
N TYR A 99 -7.98 -14.91 30.08
CA TYR A 99 -6.53 -14.66 30.08
C TYR A 99 -5.94 -14.83 28.68
N GLY A 100 -6.25 -15.93 27.99
CA GLY A 100 -5.74 -16.19 26.64
C GLY A 100 -6.26 -15.17 25.62
N PHE A 101 -7.57 -14.90 25.64
CA PHE A 101 -8.22 -13.99 24.71
C PHE A 101 -7.73 -12.55 24.86
N VAL A 102 -7.69 -12.02 26.09
CA VAL A 102 -7.28 -10.64 26.37
C VAL A 102 -5.75 -10.47 26.37
N SER A 103 -4.97 -11.55 26.37
CA SER A 103 -3.51 -11.47 26.16
C SER A 103 -3.13 -11.04 24.74
N PHE A 104 -4.08 -11.03 23.81
CA PHE A 104 -3.86 -10.68 22.41
C PHE A 104 -3.42 -9.23 22.24
N ASP A 105 -2.26 -9.04 21.62
CA ASP A 105 -1.59 -7.74 21.58
C ASP A 105 -2.35 -6.66 20.82
N GLN A 106 -3.17 -7.04 19.82
CA GLN A 106 -3.95 -6.09 19.03
C GLN A 106 -4.91 -5.27 19.92
N ILE A 107 -5.53 -5.89 20.93
CA ILE A 107 -6.40 -5.20 21.90
C ILE A 107 -5.63 -4.06 22.60
N TRP A 108 -4.39 -4.33 22.99
CA TRP A 108 -3.55 -3.37 23.71
C TRP A 108 -3.00 -2.29 22.81
N ARG A 109 -2.68 -2.63 21.55
CA ARG A 109 -2.32 -1.67 20.50
C ARG A 109 -3.47 -0.69 20.24
N ASP A 110 -4.67 -1.21 20.03
CA ASP A 110 -5.87 -0.40 19.75
C ASP A 110 -6.24 0.48 20.93
N LEU A 111 -6.20 -0.05 22.15
CA LEU A 111 -6.39 0.74 23.37
C LEU A 111 -5.37 1.89 23.49
N TYR A 112 -4.10 1.61 23.19
CA TYR A 112 -3.03 2.60 23.23
C TYR A 112 -3.27 3.71 22.20
N ILE A 113 -3.55 3.35 20.94
CA ILE A 113 -3.80 4.30 19.85
C ILE A 113 -5.05 5.14 20.14
N LYS A 114 -6.15 4.51 20.55
CA LYS A 114 -7.41 5.19 20.91
C LYS A 114 -7.18 6.26 21.98
N ARG A 115 -6.41 5.94 23.02
CA ARG A 115 -6.09 6.91 24.09
C ARG A 115 -5.12 8.00 23.65
N LEU A 116 -4.21 7.73 22.72
CA LEU A 116 -3.38 8.78 22.11
C LEU A 116 -4.24 9.79 21.34
N LEU A 117 -5.20 9.32 20.55
CA LEU A 117 -6.08 10.16 19.73
C LEU A 117 -7.04 11.00 20.57
N GLN A 118 -7.56 10.45 21.67
CA GLN A 118 -8.55 11.14 22.52
C GLN A 118 -7.99 12.34 23.32
N ARG A 119 -6.66 12.61 23.27
CA ARG A 119 -5.99 13.72 23.98
C ARG A 119 -6.52 13.93 25.41
N GLU A 120 -6.81 12.85 26.13
CA GLU A 120 -7.34 12.97 27.49
C GLU A 120 -6.31 13.67 28.38
N GLN A 121 -6.62 14.91 28.76
CA GLN A 121 -5.85 15.73 29.67
C GLN A 121 -5.73 15.00 31.02
N GLY A 122 -4.65 14.24 31.21
CA GLY A 122 -4.24 13.71 32.52
C GLY A 122 -4.14 12.18 32.67
N LYS A 123 -4.57 11.36 31.69
CA LYS A 123 -4.50 9.88 31.78
C LYS A 123 -3.88 9.22 30.55
N SER A 124 -2.86 9.84 29.96
CA SER A 124 -2.18 9.27 28.80
C SER A 124 -1.48 7.97 29.21
N ILE A 125 -1.93 6.81 28.66
CA ILE A 125 -1.10 5.60 28.67
C ILE A 125 0.14 5.95 27.87
N ARG A 126 1.24 6.24 28.57
CA ARG A 126 2.55 6.43 27.95
C ARG A 126 3.48 5.44 28.61
N PHE A 127 4.01 4.53 27.80
CA PHE A 127 5.16 3.76 28.23
C PHE A 127 6.43 4.47 27.76
N SER A 128 7.44 4.51 28.63
CA SER A 128 8.75 5.08 28.32
C SER A 128 9.57 4.14 27.45
N LYS A 129 9.36 2.83 27.58
CA LYS A 129 10.17 1.74 27.02
C LYS A 129 9.28 0.64 26.43
N TRP A 130 9.65 0.12 25.26
CA TRP A 130 9.05 -1.08 24.69
C TRP A 130 9.46 -2.34 25.48
N ARG A 131 8.48 -3.21 25.79
CA ARG A 131 8.66 -4.40 26.63
C ARG A 131 8.33 -5.70 25.89
N GLY A 132 8.64 -5.76 24.60
CA GLY A 132 8.52 -6.95 23.75
C GLY A 132 7.11 -7.22 23.19
N SER A 133 6.08 -6.65 23.82
CA SER A 133 4.68 -6.78 23.40
C SER A 133 3.90 -5.51 23.73
N TRP A 134 2.78 -5.27 23.04
CA TRP A 134 1.91 -4.13 23.30
C TRP A 134 1.34 -4.20 24.71
N ARG A 135 0.83 -5.37 25.10
CA ARG A 135 0.33 -5.63 26.45
C ARG A 135 1.35 -5.29 27.52
N ASN A 136 2.56 -5.82 27.40
CA ASN A 136 3.58 -5.65 28.44
C ASN A 136 4.04 -4.20 28.53
N SER A 137 4.13 -3.52 27.38
CA SER A 137 4.51 -2.11 27.32
C SER A 137 3.44 -1.23 27.97
N VAL A 138 2.17 -1.44 27.63
CA VAL A 138 1.04 -0.70 28.21
C VAL A 138 0.91 -0.94 29.72
N LEU A 139 1.08 -2.18 30.18
CA LEU A 139 1.00 -2.53 31.60
C LEU A 139 2.29 -2.22 32.38
N GLY A 140 3.38 -1.88 31.70
CA GLY A 140 4.68 -1.62 32.33
C GLY A 140 5.35 -2.85 32.95
N ILE A 141 5.00 -4.07 32.53
CA ILE A 141 5.50 -5.33 33.10
C ILE A 141 6.68 -5.89 32.32
N ASP A 142 7.73 -6.30 33.04
CA ASP A 142 8.97 -6.84 32.47
C ASP A 142 8.93 -8.36 32.22
N CYS A 143 8.04 -9.08 32.92
CA CYS A 143 7.92 -10.53 32.82
C CYS A 143 6.46 -10.98 32.81
N GLN A 144 6.15 -12.00 32.00
CA GLN A 144 4.81 -12.58 31.90
C GLN A 144 4.83 -14.05 32.32
N SER A 145 3.83 -14.44 33.11
CA SER A 145 3.57 -15.84 33.43
C SER A 145 3.05 -16.59 32.20
N LYS A 146 3.68 -17.72 31.86
CA LYS A 146 3.18 -18.63 30.83
C LYS A 146 2.00 -19.41 31.38
N ILE A 147 0.79 -19.03 30.98
CA ILE A 147 -0.45 -19.73 31.33
C ILE A 147 -0.88 -20.58 30.14
N ASN A 148 -1.19 -21.85 30.41
CA ASN A 148 -1.75 -22.75 29.41
C ASN A 148 -3.24 -22.42 29.17
N CYS A 149 -3.51 -21.92 27.97
CA CYS A 149 -4.83 -21.53 27.47
C CYS A 149 -5.37 -22.54 26.44
N ASP A 150 -5.13 -23.83 26.65
CA ASP A 150 -5.68 -24.96 25.85
C ASP A 150 -7.22 -25.05 25.79
N VAL A 151 -7.91 -24.15 26.49
CA VAL A 151 -9.36 -23.92 26.46
C VAL A 151 -9.78 -22.79 25.52
N VAL A 152 -8.86 -22.18 24.78
CA VAL A 152 -9.15 -21.14 23.78
C VAL A 152 -8.99 -21.73 22.39
N TYR A 153 -10.10 -21.71 21.65
CA TYR A 153 -10.19 -22.12 20.26
C TYR A 153 -10.72 -20.93 19.47
N SER A 154 -9.86 -20.24 18.74
CA SER A 154 -10.21 -18.99 18.06
C SER A 154 -9.35 -18.79 16.83
N ASP A 155 -9.98 -18.68 15.65
CA ASP A 155 -9.27 -18.38 14.41
C ASP A 155 -8.77 -16.93 14.43
N ILE A 156 -9.56 -15.98 14.95
CA ILE A 156 -9.18 -14.55 15.06
C ILE A 156 -7.84 -14.37 15.79
N LEU A 157 -7.65 -15.07 16.91
CA LEU A 157 -6.41 -14.96 17.69
C LEU A 157 -5.26 -15.75 17.07
N TYR A 158 -5.56 -16.94 16.55
CA TYR A 158 -4.54 -17.86 16.07
C TYR A 158 -3.99 -17.46 14.69
N GLU A 159 -4.84 -16.97 13.79
CA GLU A 159 -4.47 -16.56 12.43
C GLU A 159 -3.46 -15.41 12.46
N GLN A 160 -3.72 -14.36 13.26
CA GLN A 160 -2.77 -13.24 13.39
C GLN A 160 -1.41 -13.71 13.94
N TYR A 161 -1.41 -14.61 14.93
CA TYR A 161 -0.17 -15.22 15.40
C TYR A 161 0.52 -16.01 14.30
N GLN A 162 -0.20 -16.87 13.57
CA GLN A 162 0.36 -17.65 12.46
C GLN A 162 1.00 -16.74 11.40
N ASN A 163 0.33 -15.65 11.05
CA ASN A 163 0.80 -14.65 10.10
C ASN A 163 2.07 -13.95 10.59
N SER A 164 2.18 -13.63 11.89
CA SER A 164 3.39 -13.03 12.46
C SER A 164 4.62 -13.97 12.47
N GLN A 165 4.40 -15.28 12.37
CA GLN A 165 5.48 -16.28 12.31
C GLN A 165 6.04 -16.52 10.90
N VAL A 166 5.54 -15.83 9.88
CA VAL A 166 5.98 -16.04 8.49
C VAL A 166 7.43 -15.59 8.31
N LYS A 167 8.29 -16.52 7.91
CA LYS A 167 9.70 -16.27 7.55
C LYS A 167 9.82 -16.03 6.05
N TYR A 168 9.69 -14.77 5.63
CA TYR A 168 9.72 -14.40 4.21
C TYR A 168 11.01 -14.81 3.48
N GLN A 169 12.17 -14.71 4.13
CA GLN A 169 13.47 -15.14 3.56
C GLN A 169 13.46 -16.61 3.12
N ASP A 170 12.93 -17.51 3.96
CA ASP A 170 12.83 -18.93 3.64
C ASP A 170 11.79 -19.16 2.53
N LEU A 171 10.64 -18.50 2.69
CA LEU A 171 9.47 -18.68 1.85
C LEU A 171 9.72 -18.28 0.40
N PHE A 172 10.37 -17.14 0.18
CA PHE A 172 10.63 -16.59 -1.14
C PHE A 172 12.08 -16.84 -1.61
N SER A 173 12.82 -17.75 -0.97
CA SER A 173 14.24 -18.01 -1.27
C SER A 173 14.56 -18.21 -2.76
N ASN A 174 13.67 -18.85 -3.54
CA ASN A 174 13.83 -19.00 -4.99
C ASN A 174 13.67 -17.67 -5.75
N LEU A 175 12.69 -16.84 -5.38
CA LEU A 175 12.49 -15.51 -5.94
C LEU A 175 13.68 -14.61 -5.60
N ILE A 176 14.15 -14.62 -4.35
CA ILE A 176 15.28 -13.81 -3.90
C ILE A 176 16.51 -14.12 -4.75
N LYS A 177 16.88 -15.40 -4.88
CA LYS A 177 18.00 -15.84 -5.73
C LYS A 177 17.84 -15.39 -7.18
N GLU A 178 16.63 -15.51 -7.74
CA GLU A 178 16.36 -15.03 -9.11
C GLU A 178 16.61 -13.51 -9.22
N GLN A 179 16.12 -12.72 -8.27
CA GLN A 179 16.25 -11.27 -8.29
C GLN A 179 17.69 -10.80 -8.04
N GLU A 180 18.46 -11.51 -7.21
CA GLU A 180 19.90 -11.26 -7.03
C GLU A 180 20.69 -11.51 -8.32
N VAL A 181 20.38 -12.58 -9.05
CA VAL A 181 21.00 -12.85 -10.36
C VAL A 181 20.64 -11.76 -11.36
N LEU A 182 19.37 -11.34 -11.43
CA LEU A 182 18.93 -10.26 -12.30
C LEU A 182 19.58 -8.91 -11.94
N ARG A 183 19.82 -8.65 -10.66
CA ARG A 183 20.50 -7.43 -10.19
C ARG A 183 21.95 -7.35 -10.70
N GLN A 184 22.64 -8.49 -10.82
CA GLN A 184 24.04 -8.55 -11.26
C GLN A 184 24.20 -8.50 -12.78
N GLN A 185 23.11 -8.70 -13.53
CA GLN A 185 23.14 -8.58 -14.99
C GLN A 185 23.27 -7.13 -15.42
N LYS A 186 23.80 -6.90 -16.63
CA LYS A 186 23.88 -5.56 -17.20
C LYS A 186 22.44 -5.01 -17.35
N PRO A 187 22.14 -3.82 -16.79
CA PRO A 187 20.83 -3.23 -16.94
C PRO A 187 20.54 -2.88 -18.41
N LEU A 188 19.27 -2.75 -18.74
CA LEU A 188 18.82 -2.38 -20.07
C LEU A 188 19.24 -0.96 -20.41
N VAL A 189 19.69 -0.78 -21.66
CA VAL A 189 19.86 0.53 -22.26
C VAL A 189 18.47 1.07 -22.59
N MET A 190 18.10 2.23 -22.04
CA MET A 190 16.76 2.79 -22.25
C MET A 190 16.54 3.20 -23.70
N LYS A 191 17.58 3.77 -24.32
CA LYS A 191 17.56 4.26 -25.69
C LYS A 191 17.10 3.19 -26.68
N ASN A 192 16.04 3.49 -27.44
CA ASN A 192 15.43 2.58 -28.44
C ASN A 192 14.87 1.27 -27.85
N SER A 193 14.70 1.19 -26.52
CA SER A 193 14.07 0.03 -25.87
C SER A 193 12.59 0.30 -25.62
N ALA A 194 11.78 -0.75 -25.72
CA ALA A 194 10.35 -0.68 -25.40
C ALA A 194 10.01 -1.72 -24.32
N PRO A 195 9.24 -1.36 -23.27
CA PRO A 195 8.87 -2.28 -22.20
C PRO A 195 8.18 -3.54 -22.72
N LEU A 196 7.32 -3.38 -23.74
CA LEU A 196 6.54 -4.46 -24.35
C LEU A 196 7.36 -5.46 -25.17
N LYS A 197 8.57 -5.09 -25.60
CA LYS A 197 9.52 -6.00 -26.26
C LYS A 197 10.45 -6.68 -25.27
N SER A 198 10.34 -6.36 -23.98
CA SER A 198 11.31 -6.81 -23.00
C SER A 198 11.13 -8.30 -22.67
N TYR A 199 12.26 -9.01 -22.60
CA TYR A 199 12.34 -10.44 -22.28
C TYR A 199 11.99 -10.78 -20.82
N TYR A 200 11.48 -9.80 -20.05
CA TYR A 200 11.37 -9.92 -18.60
C TYR A 200 10.16 -10.72 -18.13
N LYS A 201 9.28 -11.23 -19.00
CA LYS A 201 8.22 -12.23 -18.67
C LYS A 201 7.55 -12.00 -17.29
N GLY A 202 7.01 -10.80 -17.04
CA GLY A 202 6.39 -10.47 -15.75
C GLY A 202 7.35 -10.06 -14.61
N ARG A 203 8.62 -9.81 -14.91
CA ARG A 203 9.58 -9.18 -13.98
C ARG A 203 9.64 -7.69 -14.23
N ILE A 204 9.95 -6.94 -13.18
CA ILE A 204 10.21 -5.51 -13.31
C ILE A 204 11.57 -5.33 -14.00
N PRO A 205 11.64 -4.63 -15.16
CA PRO A 205 12.89 -4.41 -15.88
C PRO A 205 13.85 -3.53 -15.08
N ARG A 206 15.16 -3.77 -15.26
CA ARG A 206 16.23 -2.92 -14.71
C ARG A 206 16.80 -2.05 -15.83
N ILE A 207 16.87 -0.73 -15.63
CA ILE A 207 17.30 0.26 -16.61
C ILE A 207 18.56 0.97 -16.12
N ASP A 208 19.51 1.17 -17.04
CA ASP A 208 20.78 1.85 -16.82
C ASP A 208 20.56 3.38 -16.79
N GLU A 209 20.75 4.01 -15.63
CA GLU A 209 20.52 5.45 -15.41
C GLU A 209 21.35 6.30 -16.37
N GLU A 210 22.57 5.85 -16.66
CA GLU A 210 23.54 6.51 -17.54
C GLU A 210 23.06 6.56 -18.99
N THR A 211 22.10 5.73 -19.38
CA THR A 211 21.50 5.68 -20.72
C THR A 211 20.13 6.32 -20.81
N PHE A 212 19.64 6.88 -19.69
CA PHE A 212 18.31 7.44 -19.58
C PHE A 212 18.13 8.66 -20.50
N THR A 213 17.00 8.71 -21.22
CA THR A 213 16.58 9.91 -21.96
C THR A 213 15.13 10.26 -21.62
N MET A 214 14.84 11.57 -21.53
CA MET A 214 13.47 12.04 -21.30
C MET A 214 12.54 11.71 -22.46
N GLU A 215 13.06 11.60 -23.69
CA GLU A 215 12.29 11.24 -24.88
C GLU A 215 11.78 9.80 -24.78
N ASP A 216 12.68 8.83 -24.57
CA ASP A 216 12.29 7.42 -24.41
C ASP A 216 11.37 7.23 -23.20
N TYR A 217 11.61 7.96 -22.11
CA TYR A 217 10.73 7.96 -20.95
C TYR A 217 9.31 8.41 -21.32
N ASN A 218 9.17 9.61 -21.88
CA ASN A 218 7.86 10.20 -22.21
C ASN A 218 7.11 9.41 -23.28
N THR A 219 7.81 8.72 -24.19
CA THR A 219 7.16 7.98 -25.29
C THR A 219 6.85 6.54 -24.90
N ASN A 220 7.76 5.83 -24.21
CA ASN A 220 7.68 4.37 -24.07
C ASN A 220 7.57 3.89 -22.62
N TRP A 221 8.13 4.60 -21.65
CA TRP A 221 8.32 4.04 -20.29
C TRP A 221 7.52 4.71 -19.19
N TYR A 222 6.96 5.90 -19.42
CA TYR A 222 6.25 6.65 -18.38
C TYR A 222 5.08 5.89 -17.76
N ASN A 223 4.50 4.90 -18.45
CA ASN A 223 3.38 4.10 -17.95
C ASN A 223 3.74 2.66 -17.59
N HIS A 224 5.03 2.36 -17.40
CA HIS A 224 5.53 1.02 -17.09
C HIS A 224 6.50 1.05 -15.90
N PRO A 225 6.35 0.17 -14.90
CA PRO A 225 7.29 0.09 -13.78
C PRO A 225 8.67 -0.36 -14.24
N PHE A 226 9.73 0.23 -13.68
CA PHE A 226 11.11 -0.18 -13.91
C PHE A 226 12.02 0.21 -12.75
N ILE A 227 13.07 -0.57 -12.51
CA ILE A 227 14.09 -0.29 -11.51
C ILE A 227 15.25 0.44 -12.20
N LEU A 228 15.52 1.67 -11.80
CA LEU A 228 16.66 2.44 -12.24
C LEU A 228 17.90 2.01 -11.45
N GLN A 229 18.99 1.71 -12.15
CA GLN A 229 20.28 1.35 -11.58
C GLN A 229 21.35 2.30 -12.11
N SER A 230 22.19 2.81 -11.22
CA SER A 230 23.36 3.60 -11.60
C SER A 230 24.64 2.83 -11.33
N ALA A 231 25.64 3.04 -12.20
CA ALA A 231 27.00 2.58 -11.97
C ALA A 231 27.71 3.39 -10.88
N ASP A 232 27.25 4.60 -10.56
CA ASP A 232 27.78 5.43 -9.49
C ASP A 232 27.34 4.95 -8.11
N LYS A 233 28.30 4.41 -7.33
CA LYS A 233 28.08 3.93 -5.96
C LYS A 233 27.73 5.04 -4.97
N ASN A 234 27.90 6.31 -5.34
CA ASN A 234 27.56 7.47 -4.53
C ASN A 234 26.30 8.19 -5.06
N ARG A 235 25.56 7.58 -6.00
CA ARG A 235 24.30 8.10 -6.51
C ARG A 235 23.29 8.42 -5.41
N TRP A 236 23.28 7.61 -4.35
CA TRP A 236 22.41 7.73 -3.19
C TRP A 236 23.22 7.83 -1.89
N PRO A 237 22.69 8.51 -0.85
CA PRO A 237 23.33 8.54 0.46
C PRO A 237 23.32 7.15 1.11
N LYS A 238 24.25 6.90 2.04
CA LYS A 238 24.44 5.58 2.68
C LYS A 238 23.82 5.50 4.07
N TRP A 239 22.54 5.86 4.18
CA TRP A 239 21.85 5.83 5.47
C TRP A 239 21.48 4.40 5.85
N THR A 240 21.71 4.08 7.12
CA THR A 240 21.30 2.83 7.76
C THR A 240 20.48 3.13 9.01
N THR A 241 19.81 2.11 9.56
CA THR A 241 19.13 2.18 10.86
C THR A 241 20.07 2.68 11.95
N ASP A 242 21.31 2.21 11.98
CA ASP A 242 22.34 2.65 12.94
C ASP A 242 22.73 4.13 12.72
N TYR A 243 22.97 4.54 11.47
CA TYR A 243 23.26 5.94 11.15
C TYR A 243 22.13 6.89 11.60
N LEU A 244 20.88 6.51 11.33
CA LEU A 244 19.73 7.30 11.75
C LEU A 244 19.59 7.32 13.27
N GLN A 245 19.81 6.18 13.95
CA GLN A 245 19.76 6.09 15.41
C GLN A 245 20.81 6.97 16.07
N ASP A 246 22.04 7.01 15.54
CA ASP A 246 23.12 7.84 16.07
C ASP A 246 22.84 9.34 15.92
N LYS A 247 22.29 9.75 14.76
CA LYS A 247 22.10 11.16 14.42
C LYS A 247 20.78 11.74 14.94
N PHE A 248 19.70 10.94 14.96
CA PHE A 248 18.33 11.41 15.18
C PHE A 248 17.59 10.64 16.28
N SER A 249 18.32 10.03 17.23
CA SER A 249 17.78 9.19 18.31
C SER A 249 16.58 9.80 19.07
N ASP A 250 16.65 11.11 19.32
CA ASP A 250 15.65 11.86 20.09
C ASP A 250 14.61 12.58 19.22
N VAL A 251 14.78 12.56 17.90
CA VAL A 251 13.81 13.13 16.97
C VAL A 251 12.59 12.22 16.95
N LYS A 252 11.41 12.85 16.98
CA LYS A 252 10.17 12.15 16.78
C LYS A 252 9.85 12.03 15.30
N PHE A 253 9.37 10.86 14.92
CA PHE A 253 8.91 10.56 13.57
C PHE A 253 7.50 9.99 13.66
N ARG A 254 6.75 10.05 12.56
CA ARG A 254 5.50 9.30 12.41
C ARG A 254 5.77 7.84 12.09
N GLN A 255 5.11 6.92 12.79
CA GLN A 255 5.06 5.48 12.49
C GLN A 255 3.60 5.04 12.42
N GLU A 256 3.00 5.17 11.25
CA GLU A 256 1.55 4.94 11.04
C GLU A 256 0.69 5.80 11.99
N SER A 257 0.15 5.18 13.04
CA SER A 257 -0.78 5.78 14.01
C SER A 257 -0.10 6.32 15.27
N VAL A 258 1.23 6.21 15.40
CA VAL A 258 1.98 6.70 16.56
C VAL A 258 3.07 7.70 16.17
N GLU A 259 3.47 8.54 17.12
CA GLU A 259 4.59 9.47 16.99
C GLU A 259 5.60 9.23 18.11
N TRP A 260 6.62 8.41 17.85
CA TRP A 260 7.66 8.07 18.83
C TRP A 260 9.02 8.69 18.47
N ARG A 261 9.86 8.84 19.50
CA ARG A 261 11.30 9.07 19.30
C ARG A 261 11.89 7.88 18.55
N LEU A 262 12.85 8.15 17.67
CA LEU A 262 13.50 7.12 16.87
C LEU A 262 14.10 6.00 17.72
N SER A 263 14.74 6.33 18.84
CA SER A 263 15.27 5.35 19.81
C SER A 263 14.24 4.32 20.25
N ARG A 264 13.05 4.77 20.67
CA ARG A 264 11.95 3.87 21.06
C ARG A 264 11.46 3.04 19.88
N TYR A 265 11.34 3.64 18.70
CA TYR A 265 10.93 2.91 17.51
C TYR A 265 11.94 1.82 17.14
N MET A 266 13.24 2.08 17.25
CA MET A 266 14.28 1.07 17.00
C MET A 266 14.23 -0.07 18.03
N ASP A 267 13.94 0.23 19.30
CA ASP A 267 13.72 -0.81 20.32
C ASP A 267 12.51 -1.69 20.00
N TYR A 268 11.42 -1.08 19.52
CA TYR A 268 10.24 -1.79 19.02
C TYR A 268 10.56 -2.64 17.79
N ALA A 269 11.19 -2.04 16.77
CA ALA A 269 11.50 -2.70 15.50
C ALA A 269 12.35 -3.97 15.70
N ARG A 270 13.30 -3.93 16.64
CA ARG A 270 14.14 -5.08 16.99
C ARG A 270 13.43 -6.17 17.80
N ASN A 271 12.38 -5.83 18.56
CA ASN A 271 11.79 -6.71 19.58
C ASN A 271 10.26 -6.81 19.50
N ASN A 272 9.66 -6.72 18.31
CA ASN A 272 8.20 -6.87 18.14
C ASN A 272 7.85 -8.28 17.61
N ASN A 273 6.60 -8.68 17.84
CA ASN A 273 6.02 -9.91 17.31
C ASN A 273 4.69 -9.63 16.58
N ASP A 274 4.51 -8.38 16.14
CA ASP A 274 3.30 -7.96 15.45
C ASP A 274 3.20 -8.70 14.11
N GLU A 275 1.97 -9.06 13.73
CA GLU A 275 1.65 -9.54 12.39
C GLU A 275 2.10 -8.52 11.34
N LYS A 276 1.66 -7.27 11.54
CA LYS A 276 2.07 -6.09 10.78
C LYS A 276 2.87 -5.13 11.68
N PRO A 277 4.21 -5.22 11.65
CA PRO A 277 5.05 -4.30 12.42
C PRO A 277 4.86 -2.85 11.97
N LEU A 278 4.83 -1.92 12.93
CA LEU A 278 4.74 -0.49 12.66
C LEU A 278 5.82 -0.05 11.69
N TYR A 279 5.40 0.71 10.68
CA TYR A 279 6.30 1.25 9.66
C TYR A 279 6.50 2.76 9.84
N LEU A 280 7.77 3.20 9.95
CA LEU A 280 8.09 4.62 9.97
C LEU A 280 7.91 5.17 8.56
N PHE A 281 7.08 6.20 8.45
CA PHE A 281 6.73 6.87 7.21
C PHE A 281 6.57 8.36 7.51
N ASP A 282 7.62 9.14 7.30
CA ASP A 282 7.72 10.52 7.80
C ASP A 282 8.10 11.50 6.69
N CYS A 283 7.30 12.57 6.53
CA CYS A 283 7.57 13.69 5.62
C CYS A 283 7.89 15.01 6.34
N ASN A 284 7.54 15.13 7.62
CA ASN A 284 7.42 16.42 8.29
C ASN A 284 8.53 16.72 9.31
N SER A 285 9.27 15.71 9.78
CA SER A 285 10.30 15.91 10.79
C SER A 285 11.47 16.77 10.27
N ASN A 286 12.16 17.44 11.20
CA ASN A 286 13.38 18.18 10.88
C ASN A 286 14.47 17.27 10.28
N ALA A 287 14.51 16.00 10.69
CA ALA A 287 15.43 15.01 10.14
C ALA A 287 15.14 14.77 8.65
N THR A 288 13.88 14.53 8.26
CA THR A 288 13.51 14.34 6.86
C THR A 288 13.86 15.56 5.99
N ARG A 289 13.70 16.78 6.53
CA ARG A 289 14.11 18.02 5.83
C ARG A 289 15.62 18.17 5.66
N GLU A 290 16.39 17.75 6.66
CA GLU A 290 17.85 17.77 6.58
C GLU A 290 18.36 16.72 5.58
N LEU A 291 17.89 15.49 5.73
CA LEU A 291 18.19 14.35 4.87
C LEU A 291 17.78 14.58 3.41
N GLY A 292 16.67 15.32 3.21
CA GLY A 292 16.20 15.76 1.89
C GLY A 292 17.21 16.55 1.05
N LYS A 293 18.27 17.07 1.67
CA LYS A 293 19.33 17.86 1.01
C LYS A 293 20.52 17.03 0.54
N GLU A 294 20.62 15.76 0.94
CA GLU A 294 21.79 14.92 0.67
C GLU A 294 21.66 14.10 -0.63
N PHE A 295 20.59 14.27 -1.41
CA PHE A 295 20.38 13.54 -2.67
C PHE A 295 19.81 14.42 -3.79
N SER A 296 19.90 13.92 -5.02
CA SER A 296 19.17 14.48 -6.17
C SER A 296 18.10 13.51 -6.68
N PRO A 297 16.89 13.99 -7.05
CA PRO A 297 15.85 13.15 -7.63
C PRO A 297 16.33 12.41 -8.91
N PRO A 298 15.74 11.25 -9.24
CA PRO A 298 16.03 10.57 -10.50
C PRO A 298 15.69 11.46 -11.71
N PRO A 299 16.31 11.24 -12.88
CA PRO A 299 16.19 12.14 -14.04
C PRO A 299 14.75 12.51 -14.41
N TYR A 300 13.83 11.54 -14.40
CA TYR A 300 12.41 11.73 -14.72
C TYR A 300 11.64 12.57 -13.68
N ALA A 301 12.12 12.69 -12.45
CA ALA A 301 11.46 13.41 -11.36
C ALA A 301 12.05 14.80 -11.09
N LYS A 302 13.08 15.22 -11.87
CA LYS A 302 13.71 16.53 -11.70
C LYS A 302 12.72 17.67 -11.99
N ASP A 303 11.92 17.52 -13.04
CA ASP A 303 10.95 18.52 -13.54
C ASP A 303 9.52 18.21 -13.06
N ASP A 304 9.36 18.05 -11.76
CA ASP A 304 8.06 17.83 -11.12
C ASP A 304 7.14 19.05 -11.24
N LEU A 305 5.96 18.86 -11.86
CA LEU A 305 5.00 19.92 -12.11
C LEU A 305 4.33 20.47 -10.84
N LEU A 306 4.23 19.70 -9.76
CA LEU A 306 3.62 20.20 -8.52
C LEU A 306 4.52 21.17 -7.74
N LYS A 307 5.80 21.29 -8.10
CA LYS A 307 6.70 22.32 -7.52
C LYS A 307 6.20 23.75 -7.71
N VAL A 308 5.37 24.02 -8.73
CA VAL A 308 4.80 25.35 -8.97
C VAL A 308 3.86 25.83 -7.85
N LEU A 309 3.38 24.90 -7.01
CA LEU A 309 2.54 25.20 -5.85
C LEU A 309 3.34 25.71 -4.64
N GLY A 310 4.68 25.70 -4.68
CA GLY A 310 5.51 26.16 -3.56
C GLY A 310 5.25 25.36 -2.28
N GLU A 311 5.17 26.03 -1.13
CA GLU A 311 4.86 25.34 0.15
C GLU A 311 3.37 24.93 0.27
N SER A 312 2.52 25.24 -0.71
CA SER A 312 1.16 24.66 -0.82
C SER A 312 1.16 23.30 -1.52
N ARG A 313 2.31 22.84 -2.02
CA ARG A 313 2.44 21.51 -2.60
C ARG A 313 2.07 20.45 -1.55
N PRO A 314 1.38 19.36 -1.95
CA PRO A 314 1.13 18.28 -1.01
C PRO A 314 2.43 17.65 -0.54
N ASP A 315 2.38 17.02 0.63
CA ASP A 315 3.49 16.20 1.10
C ASP A 315 3.84 15.16 0.04
N HIS A 316 5.14 15.00 -0.20
CA HIS A 316 5.61 14.33 -1.40
C HIS A 316 6.94 13.60 -1.25
N LEU A 317 7.63 13.72 -0.11
CA LEU A 317 8.91 13.09 0.14
C LEU A 317 8.85 12.49 1.54
N TRP A 318 9.10 11.19 1.64
CA TRP A 318 9.05 10.46 2.89
C TRP A 318 10.35 9.68 3.11
N LEU A 319 10.85 9.76 4.34
CA LEU A 319 11.76 8.78 4.89
C LEU A 319 10.94 7.57 5.33
N THR A 320 11.33 6.39 4.84
CA THR A 320 10.71 5.13 5.23
C THR A 320 11.72 4.23 5.92
N VAL A 321 11.36 3.76 7.12
CA VAL A 321 12.19 2.85 7.91
C VAL A 321 11.30 1.76 8.47
N GLY A 322 11.67 0.49 8.30
CA GLY A 322 10.80 -0.60 8.70
C GLY A 322 11.56 -1.87 9.02
N PRO A 323 11.19 -2.60 10.09
CA PRO A 323 11.75 -3.92 10.32
C PRO A 323 11.30 -4.91 9.25
N THR A 324 11.99 -6.04 9.21
CA THR A 324 11.57 -7.20 8.42
C THR A 324 10.09 -7.55 8.66
N ARG A 325 9.38 -7.94 7.59
CA ARG A 325 7.92 -8.19 7.51
C ARG A 325 7.02 -6.96 7.44
N SER A 326 7.52 -5.76 7.75
CA SER A 326 6.70 -4.56 7.54
C SER A 326 6.58 -4.21 6.04
N GLY A 327 5.76 -3.22 5.71
CA GLY A 327 5.56 -2.81 4.33
C GLY A 327 4.24 -2.08 4.14
N SER A 328 3.71 -2.14 2.92
CA SER A 328 2.43 -1.55 2.55
C SER A 328 1.56 -2.55 1.82
N GLY A 329 0.27 -2.61 2.17
CA GLY A 329 -0.74 -3.36 1.42
C GLY A 329 -0.92 -2.81 0.00
N PHE A 330 -1.79 -3.44 -0.78
CA PHE A 330 -2.12 -2.96 -2.13
C PHE A 330 -2.78 -1.58 -2.06
N HIS A 331 -2.23 -0.63 -2.81
CA HIS A 331 -2.78 0.72 -2.96
C HIS A 331 -2.38 1.32 -4.30
N LYS A 332 -3.02 2.45 -4.65
CA LYS A 332 -2.58 3.38 -5.70
C LYS A 332 -2.06 4.64 -5.02
N ASP A 333 -1.03 5.26 -5.60
CA ASP A 333 -0.52 6.54 -5.12
C ASP A 333 -1.59 7.64 -5.23
N PRO A 334 -1.66 8.57 -4.24
CA PRO A 334 -2.66 9.62 -4.23
C PRO A 334 -2.48 10.62 -5.38
N ASN A 335 -3.51 11.43 -5.62
CA ASN A 335 -3.49 12.56 -6.55
C ASN A 335 -3.14 12.20 -8.01
N SER A 336 -3.25 10.93 -8.40
CA SER A 336 -2.80 10.41 -9.71
C SER A 336 -1.32 10.69 -10.02
N THR A 337 -0.50 10.81 -8.96
CA THR A 337 0.93 11.06 -9.08
C THR A 337 1.70 9.79 -9.47
N CYS A 338 2.88 9.97 -10.07
CA CYS A 338 3.89 8.92 -10.13
C CYS A 338 4.71 8.94 -8.84
N ALA A 339 5.41 7.85 -8.53
CA ALA A 339 6.35 7.83 -7.41
C ALA A 339 7.70 7.23 -7.80
N TRP A 340 8.71 7.48 -6.98
CA TRP A 340 9.94 6.74 -6.98
C TRP A 340 10.36 6.35 -5.58
N ASN A 341 11.02 5.19 -5.44
CA ASN A 341 11.49 4.67 -4.15
C ASN A 341 12.94 4.19 -4.25
N ALA A 342 13.86 4.88 -3.58
CA ALA A 342 15.28 4.53 -3.53
C ALA A 342 15.61 3.77 -2.24
N VAL A 343 16.02 2.51 -2.37
CA VAL A 343 16.41 1.67 -1.24
C VAL A 343 17.87 1.96 -0.85
N LEU A 344 18.09 2.30 0.42
CA LEU A 344 19.41 2.63 0.96
C LEU A 344 19.98 1.51 1.83
N GLN A 345 19.11 0.79 2.53
CA GLN A 345 19.43 -0.41 3.32
C GLN A 345 18.31 -1.45 3.15
N GLY A 346 18.70 -2.73 3.17
CA GLY A 346 17.78 -3.87 3.13
C GLY A 346 17.25 -4.17 1.73
N ALA A 347 16.18 -4.95 1.66
CA ALA A 347 15.54 -5.34 0.40
C ALA A 347 14.02 -5.23 0.47
N LYS A 348 13.42 -4.77 -0.62
CA LYS A 348 11.96 -4.63 -0.77
C LYS A 348 11.47 -5.46 -1.95
N LEU A 349 10.42 -6.25 -1.73
CA LEU A 349 9.68 -6.94 -2.79
C LEU A 349 8.51 -6.08 -3.25
N TRP A 350 8.35 -5.96 -4.56
CA TRP A 350 7.28 -5.24 -5.23
C TRP A 350 6.43 -6.23 -6.03
N ILE A 351 5.12 -6.11 -5.88
CA ILE A 351 4.12 -6.81 -6.70
C ILE A 351 3.17 -5.74 -7.20
N MET A 352 3.09 -5.57 -8.52
CA MET A 352 2.40 -4.43 -9.13
C MET A 352 1.46 -4.89 -10.24
N PHE A 353 0.27 -4.29 -10.28
CA PHE A 353 -0.73 -4.54 -11.32
C PHE A 353 -1.07 -3.24 -12.07
N PRO A 354 -1.34 -3.31 -13.38
CA PRO A 354 -1.83 -2.16 -14.14
C PRO A 354 -3.11 -1.57 -13.52
N PRO A 355 -3.43 -0.29 -13.79
CA PRO A 355 -4.57 0.41 -13.16
C PRO A 355 -5.91 -0.33 -13.28
N ASP A 356 -6.17 -0.94 -14.43
CA ASP A 356 -7.45 -1.61 -14.77
C ASP A 356 -7.49 -3.09 -14.35
N MET A 357 -6.46 -3.59 -13.65
CA MET A 357 -6.35 -4.98 -13.22
C MET A 357 -6.31 -5.06 -11.69
N LEU A 358 -7.42 -5.48 -11.10
CA LEU A 358 -7.50 -5.71 -9.65
C LEU A 358 -6.55 -6.85 -9.24
N PRO A 359 -5.71 -6.64 -8.20
CA PRO A 359 -4.92 -7.72 -7.63
C PRO A 359 -5.82 -8.83 -7.06
N PRO A 360 -5.39 -10.11 -7.09
CA PRO A 360 -6.19 -11.20 -6.52
C PRO A 360 -6.56 -10.95 -5.06
N GLY A 361 -7.83 -11.16 -4.70
CA GLY A 361 -8.33 -10.93 -3.34
C GLY A 361 -8.60 -9.47 -2.98
N ILE A 362 -8.30 -8.52 -3.86
CA ILE A 362 -8.57 -7.09 -3.65
C ILE A 362 -9.85 -6.70 -4.37
N HIS A 363 -10.71 -5.97 -3.67
CA HIS A 363 -11.98 -5.43 -4.16
C HIS A 363 -12.07 -3.95 -3.84
N THR A 364 -12.71 -3.18 -4.71
CA THR A 364 -12.95 -1.74 -4.49
C THR A 364 -14.41 -1.40 -4.72
N ASP A 365 -14.84 -0.27 -4.16
CA ASP A 365 -16.09 0.36 -4.56
C ASP A 365 -15.98 0.98 -5.97
N GLU A 366 -17.09 1.50 -6.50
CA GLU A 366 -17.13 2.10 -7.85
C GLU A 366 -16.22 3.34 -8.00
N SER A 367 -15.98 4.06 -6.90
CA SER A 367 -15.15 5.27 -6.90
C SER A 367 -13.65 5.00 -6.67
N GLU A 368 -13.30 3.76 -6.35
CA GLU A 368 -11.99 3.31 -5.87
C GLU A 368 -11.47 4.10 -4.66
N SER A 369 -12.38 4.64 -3.84
CA SER A 369 -12.09 5.35 -2.59
C SER A 369 -11.91 4.35 -1.44
N GLU A 370 -12.69 3.27 -1.43
CA GLU A 370 -12.60 2.23 -0.41
C GLU A 370 -12.03 0.94 -1.00
N VAL A 371 -10.96 0.44 -0.37
CA VAL A 371 -10.29 -0.80 -0.76
C VAL A 371 -10.58 -1.87 0.29
N THR A 372 -11.29 -2.93 -0.12
CA THR A 372 -11.46 -4.16 0.65
C THR A 372 -10.37 -5.15 0.26
N ALA A 373 -9.53 -5.56 1.20
CA ALA A 373 -8.41 -6.48 1.01
C ALA A 373 -8.39 -7.54 2.12
N PRO A 374 -7.64 -8.66 1.97
CA PRO A 374 -7.25 -9.46 3.13
C PRO A 374 -6.59 -8.56 4.18
N VAL A 375 -6.75 -8.90 5.45
CA VAL A 375 -6.46 -7.99 6.57
C VAL A 375 -4.98 -7.59 6.57
N ASP A 376 -4.11 -8.51 6.15
CA ASP A 376 -2.68 -8.24 6.03
C ASP A 376 -2.02 -8.93 4.81
N VAL A 377 -0.83 -8.43 4.45
CA VAL A 377 -0.01 -8.99 3.36
C VAL A 377 0.44 -10.43 3.68
N ALA A 378 0.72 -10.74 4.96
CA ALA A 378 1.02 -12.11 5.37
C ALA A 378 -0.16 -13.05 5.06
N GLU A 379 -1.37 -12.65 5.44
CA GLU A 379 -2.60 -13.38 5.12
C GLU A 379 -2.77 -13.54 3.60
N TRP A 380 -2.58 -12.47 2.82
CA TRP A 380 -2.66 -12.51 1.36
C TRP A 380 -1.69 -13.54 0.74
N VAL A 381 -0.45 -13.58 1.25
CA VAL A 381 0.57 -14.55 0.84
C VAL A 381 0.18 -15.97 1.22
N LEU A 382 -0.15 -16.22 2.49
CA LEU A 382 -0.51 -17.55 2.99
C LEU A 382 -1.81 -18.05 2.35
N SER A 383 -2.71 -17.13 1.99
CA SER A 383 -3.96 -17.45 1.33
C SER A 383 -3.79 -17.97 -0.10
N GLY A 384 -2.59 -17.87 -0.68
CA GLY A 384 -2.29 -18.37 -2.01
C GLY A 384 -2.54 -17.34 -3.11
N PHE A 385 -3.04 -16.14 -2.79
CA PHE A 385 -3.21 -15.06 -3.76
C PHE A 385 -1.87 -14.63 -4.38
N TYR A 386 -0.77 -14.73 -3.64
CA TYR A 386 0.57 -14.56 -4.22
C TYR A 386 0.84 -15.54 -5.37
N ASN A 387 0.47 -16.81 -5.23
CA ASN A 387 0.66 -17.78 -6.29
C ASN A 387 -0.19 -17.46 -7.51
N ASP A 388 -1.40 -16.92 -7.33
CA ASP A 388 -2.22 -16.45 -8.44
C ASP A 388 -1.61 -15.22 -9.12
N ALA A 389 -1.04 -14.28 -8.35
CA ALA A 389 -0.27 -13.16 -8.90
C ALA A 389 0.94 -13.63 -9.72
N VAL A 390 1.65 -14.69 -9.28
CA VAL A 390 2.76 -15.30 -10.05
C VAL A 390 2.25 -15.92 -11.35
N LYS A 391 1.09 -16.59 -11.35
CA LYS A 391 0.50 -17.14 -12.59
C LYS A 391 0.18 -16.03 -13.60
N ILE A 392 -0.45 -14.95 -13.13
CA ILE A 392 -0.78 -13.78 -13.95
C ILE A 392 0.52 -13.17 -14.51
N SER A 393 1.53 -13.00 -13.65
CA SER A 393 2.84 -12.46 -14.00
C SER A 393 3.54 -13.30 -15.09
N ASP A 394 3.58 -14.62 -14.93
CA ASP A 394 4.24 -15.50 -15.90
C ASP A 394 3.47 -15.58 -17.24
N GLN A 395 2.18 -15.23 -17.26
CA GLN A 395 1.35 -15.12 -18.47
C GLN A 395 1.45 -13.76 -19.18
N ALA A 396 2.17 -12.77 -18.61
CA ALA A 396 2.25 -11.40 -19.12
C ALA A 396 2.66 -11.30 -20.60
N TYR A 397 3.46 -12.25 -21.10
CA TYR A 397 3.89 -12.30 -22.50
C TYR A 397 2.72 -12.41 -23.49
N ASN A 398 1.59 -12.99 -23.07
CA ASN A 398 0.41 -13.17 -23.93
C ASN A 398 -0.53 -11.94 -23.92
N ASN A 399 -0.38 -11.02 -22.96
CA ASN A 399 -1.31 -9.91 -22.72
C ASN A 399 -0.77 -8.55 -23.19
N GLN A 400 -0.01 -8.52 -24.29
CA GLN A 400 0.57 -7.28 -24.83
C GLN A 400 1.38 -6.47 -23.79
N GLY A 401 1.98 -7.16 -22.79
CA GLY A 401 2.94 -6.64 -21.82
C GLY A 401 2.44 -5.68 -20.72
N LEU A 402 1.12 -5.49 -20.58
CA LEU A 402 0.52 -4.86 -19.39
C LEU A 402 -0.13 -5.94 -18.52
N SER A 403 0.61 -6.42 -17.53
CA SER A 403 0.16 -7.46 -16.61
C SER A 403 0.87 -7.31 -15.26
N CYS A 404 0.62 -8.23 -14.34
CA CYS A 404 1.30 -8.29 -13.05
C CYS A 404 2.83 -8.34 -13.26
N VAL A 405 3.55 -7.43 -12.61
CA VAL A 405 5.02 -7.44 -12.57
C VAL A 405 5.50 -7.61 -11.13
N ILE A 406 6.53 -8.45 -10.96
CA ILE A 406 7.11 -8.78 -9.67
C ILE A 406 8.62 -8.55 -9.73
N GLY A 407 9.17 -7.81 -8.77
CA GLY A 407 10.61 -7.53 -8.71
C GLY A 407 11.06 -7.11 -7.32
N MET A 408 12.36 -7.17 -7.07
CA MET A 408 12.95 -6.72 -5.80
C MET A 408 13.93 -5.57 -6.01
N THR A 409 13.88 -4.58 -5.13
CA THR A 409 14.88 -3.51 -5.04
C THR A 409 15.84 -3.77 -3.88
N PHE A 410 17.10 -3.50 -4.13
CA PHE A 410 18.21 -3.65 -3.18
C PHE A 410 18.91 -2.30 -2.95
N PRO A 411 19.89 -2.20 -2.03
CA PRO A 411 20.58 -0.94 -1.78
C PRO A 411 21.21 -0.36 -3.06
N GLY A 412 20.86 0.89 -3.35
CA GLY A 412 21.26 1.63 -4.55
C GLY A 412 20.24 1.58 -5.71
N ASP A 413 19.29 0.66 -5.70
CA ASP A 413 18.23 0.59 -6.70
C ASP A 413 17.16 1.68 -6.45
N CYS A 414 16.58 2.23 -7.51
CA CYS A 414 15.45 3.16 -7.44
C CYS A 414 14.25 2.65 -8.26
N MET A 415 13.16 2.30 -7.59
CA MET A 415 11.91 1.88 -8.22
C MET A 415 11.20 3.09 -8.83
N TYR A 416 10.79 3.01 -10.10
CA TYR A 416 9.78 3.90 -10.68
C TYR A 416 8.37 3.28 -10.60
N VAL A 417 7.44 3.99 -9.98
CA VAL A 417 6.02 3.61 -9.88
C VAL A 417 5.20 4.53 -10.78
N PRO A 418 4.63 4.01 -11.88
CA PRO A 418 3.76 4.81 -12.74
C PRO A 418 2.45 5.12 -12.03
N ALA A 419 1.85 6.25 -12.42
CA ALA A 419 0.61 6.70 -11.81
C ALA A 419 -0.49 5.65 -11.93
N GLN A 420 -1.24 5.47 -10.84
CA GLN A 420 -2.41 4.57 -10.74
C GLN A 420 -2.12 3.06 -10.81
N TRP A 421 -0.86 2.65 -10.82
CA TRP A 421 -0.53 1.22 -10.67
C TRP A 421 -0.81 0.74 -9.25
N TRP A 422 -1.60 -0.32 -9.14
CA TRP A 422 -1.76 -1.05 -7.88
C TRP A 422 -0.42 -1.63 -7.47
N HIS A 423 -0.01 -1.43 -6.22
CA HIS A 423 1.23 -2.02 -5.73
C HIS A 423 1.19 -2.32 -4.24
N THR A 424 1.85 -3.42 -3.87
CA THR A 424 2.18 -3.78 -2.48
C THR A 424 3.69 -3.93 -2.34
N VAL A 425 4.21 -3.60 -1.15
CA VAL A 425 5.64 -3.64 -0.84
C VAL A 425 5.85 -4.45 0.43
N ILE A 426 6.79 -5.39 0.41
CA ILE A 426 7.16 -6.21 1.56
C ILE A 426 8.65 -6.01 1.87
N ASN A 427 8.98 -5.68 3.12
CA ASN A 427 10.35 -5.57 3.60
C ASN A 427 10.89 -6.95 4.01
N PHE A 428 11.93 -7.41 3.31
CA PHE A 428 12.55 -8.71 3.54
C PHE A 428 13.67 -8.69 4.58
N GLU A 429 14.14 -7.49 4.88
CA GLU A 429 15.17 -7.16 5.86
C GLU A 429 14.75 -5.87 6.55
N ASP A 430 15.48 -5.43 7.56
CA ASP A 430 15.31 -4.09 8.09
C ASP A 430 15.73 -3.08 7.01
N THR A 431 14.80 -2.20 6.63
CA THR A 431 14.96 -1.31 5.49
C THR A 431 15.04 0.15 5.89
N VAL A 432 15.85 0.89 5.13
CA VAL A 432 15.82 2.36 5.05
C VAL A 432 15.68 2.72 3.58
N ALA A 433 14.68 3.54 3.25
CA ALA A 433 14.46 4.00 1.88
C ALA A 433 13.88 5.41 1.85
N LEU A 434 14.12 6.12 0.76
CA LEU A 434 13.47 7.38 0.42
C LEU A 434 12.40 7.12 -0.63
N THR A 435 11.25 7.74 -0.48
CA THR A 435 10.20 7.68 -1.50
C THR A 435 9.64 9.06 -1.76
N ALA A 436 9.32 9.37 -3.01
CA ALA A 436 8.68 10.63 -3.33
C ALA A 436 7.73 10.55 -4.52
N ASN A 437 6.66 11.34 -4.42
CA ASN A 437 5.64 11.48 -5.44
C ASN A 437 5.93 12.71 -6.30
N PHE A 438 5.65 12.61 -7.59
CA PHE A 438 5.91 13.66 -8.57
C PHE A 438 4.96 13.56 -9.76
N VAL A 439 4.86 14.65 -10.51
CA VAL A 439 4.06 14.72 -11.74
C VAL A 439 4.96 15.03 -12.92
N PRO A 440 5.22 14.05 -13.81
CA PRO A 440 5.94 14.30 -15.05
C PRO A 440 5.03 15.02 -16.07
N ILE A 441 5.64 15.79 -16.97
CA ILE A 441 4.95 16.58 -18.01
C ILE A 441 3.98 15.75 -18.88
N VAL A 442 4.31 14.49 -19.12
CA VAL A 442 3.50 13.58 -19.94
C VAL A 442 2.17 13.21 -19.25
N ARG A 443 2.11 13.28 -17.91
CA ARG A 443 0.94 12.93 -17.08
C ARG A 443 0.12 14.13 -16.58
N LEU A 444 0.40 15.34 -17.09
CA LEU A 444 -0.29 16.55 -16.64
C LEU A 444 -1.81 16.45 -16.80
N GLU A 445 -2.27 15.87 -17.92
CA GLU A 445 -3.70 15.78 -18.23
C GLU A 445 -4.45 14.94 -17.20
N GLU A 446 -3.93 13.77 -16.84
CA GLU A 446 -4.57 12.85 -15.90
C GLU A 446 -4.58 13.39 -14.48
N VAL A 447 -3.53 14.10 -14.07
CA VAL A 447 -3.49 14.78 -12.76
C VAL A 447 -4.50 15.93 -12.70
N LEU A 448 -4.62 16.72 -13.77
CA LEU A 448 -5.63 17.77 -13.86
C LEU A 448 -7.05 17.19 -13.81
N LYS A 449 -7.31 16.06 -14.49
CA LYS A 449 -8.59 15.35 -14.40
C LYS A 449 -8.88 14.89 -12.97
N PHE A 450 -7.88 14.35 -12.28
CA PHE A 450 -8.02 13.93 -10.88
C PHE A 450 -8.42 15.11 -10.00
N PHE A 451 -7.64 16.20 -10.00
CA PHE A 451 -7.94 17.36 -9.17
C PHE A 451 -9.26 18.06 -9.53
N LYS A 452 -9.72 17.94 -10.78
CA LYS A 452 -11.01 18.50 -11.19
C LYS A 452 -12.20 17.65 -10.72
N ASN A 453 -12.10 16.32 -10.85
CA ASN A 453 -13.24 15.40 -10.77
C ASN A 453 -13.29 14.58 -9.47
N LYS A 454 -12.19 14.50 -8.72
CA LYS A 454 -12.05 13.73 -7.47
C LYS A 454 -11.55 14.63 -6.33
N GLN A 455 -12.25 15.73 -6.09
CA GLN A 455 -11.83 16.78 -5.14
C GLN A 455 -11.86 16.30 -3.68
N ASP A 456 -12.76 15.39 -3.38
CA ASP A 456 -12.92 14.67 -2.12
C ASP A 456 -11.78 13.67 -1.85
N GLN A 457 -11.12 13.17 -2.90
CA GLN A 457 -10.02 12.19 -2.79
C GLN A 457 -8.62 12.84 -2.81
N VAL A 458 -8.54 14.16 -2.70
CA VAL A 458 -7.25 14.87 -2.65
C VAL A 458 -6.56 14.62 -1.31
N SER A 459 -5.27 14.31 -1.36
CA SER A 459 -4.47 13.91 -0.18
C SER A 459 -3.19 14.74 -0.03
N GLY A 460 -2.73 14.89 1.22
CA GLY A 460 -1.43 15.46 1.59
C GLY A 460 -1.34 16.99 1.52
N PHE A 461 -2.44 17.69 1.24
CA PHE A 461 -2.48 19.16 1.27
C PHE A 461 -2.79 19.69 2.67
N HIS A 462 -2.05 20.72 3.09
CA HIS A 462 -2.24 21.39 4.37
C HIS A 462 -3.13 22.63 4.17
N ALA A 463 -4.39 22.57 4.63
CA ALA A 463 -5.40 23.59 4.31
C ALA A 463 -4.99 25.01 4.75
N LYS A 464 -4.34 25.14 5.91
CA LYS A 464 -3.86 26.45 6.40
C LYS A 464 -2.72 27.02 5.56
N LYS A 465 -1.75 26.18 5.17
CA LYS A 465 -0.63 26.58 4.31
C LYS A 465 -1.17 27.00 2.93
N PHE A 466 -2.09 26.19 2.39
CA PHE A 466 -2.74 26.46 1.11
C PHE A 466 -3.47 27.80 1.13
N ARG A 467 -4.29 28.04 2.16
CA ARG A 467 -5.04 29.29 2.34
C ARG A 467 -4.12 30.51 2.37
N LYS A 468 -3.08 30.50 3.20
CA LYS A 468 -2.12 31.60 3.32
C LYS A 468 -1.51 31.96 1.97
N HIS A 469 -1.05 30.96 1.22
CA HIS A 469 -0.46 31.20 -0.10
C HIS A 469 -1.46 31.62 -1.16
N LEU A 470 -2.71 31.17 -1.06
CA LEU A 470 -3.77 31.64 -1.94
C LEU A 470 -4.07 33.13 -1.69
N GLU A 471 -4.11 33.55 -0.43
CA GLU A 471 -4.27 34.97 -0.04
C GLU A 471 -3.11 35.82 -0.63
N GLU A 472 -1.87 35.39 -0.45
CA GLU A 472 -0.69 36.06 -1.04
C GLU A 472 -0.76 36.12 -2.57
N PHE A 473 -1.22 35.03 -3.21
CA PHE A 473 -1.38 34.99 -4.66
C PHE A 473 -2.44 35.98 -5.16
N ILE A 474 -3.60 36.08 -4.50
CA ILE A 474 -4.64 37.05 -4.90
C ILE A 474 -4.15 38.48 -4.72
N VAL A 475 -3.41 38.78 -3.66
CA VAL A 475 -2.87 40.14 -3.44
C VAL A 475 -1.90 40.55 -4.55
N HIS A 476 -1.06 39.63 -5.03
CA HIS A 476 -0.05 39.93 -6.04
C HIS A 476 -0.52 39.82 -7.48
N GLU A 477 -1.44 38.89 -7.76
CA GLU A 477 -1.79 38.47 -9.12
C GLU A 477 -3.30 38.54 -9.39
N GLY A 478 -4.12 38.95 -8.41
CA GLY A 478 -5.58 38.92 -8.47
C GLY A 478 -6.18 39.71 -9.64
N ASP A 479 -5.56 40.84 -10.00
CA ASP A 479 -6.00 41.68 -11.13
C ASP A 479 -5.90 40.98 -12.49
N THR A 480 -5.08 39.94 -12.60
CA THR A 480 -4.90 39.15 -13.83
C THR A 480 -5.83 37.95 -13.91
N LEU A 481 -6.58 37.64 -12.84
CA LEU A 481 -7.50 36.51 -12.79
C LEU A 481 -8.81 36.83 -13.52
N ASP A 482 -9.36 35.83 -14.20
CA ASP A 482 -10.73 35.94 -14.68
C ASP A 482 -11.72 35.99 -13.49
N LYS A 483 -12.89 36.58 -13.72
CA LYS A 483 -13.91 36.78 -12.68
C LYS A 483 -14.39 35.47 -12.03
N ASN A 484 -14.36 34.36 -12.77
CA ASN A 484 -14.81 33.07 -12.28
C ASN A 484 -13.76 32.45 -11.35
N MET A 485 -12.46 32.52 -11.70
CA MET A 485 -11.35 32.13 -10.83
C MET A 485 -11.34 32.93 -9.54
N HIS A 486 -11.44 34.26 -9.66
CA HIS A 486 -11.46 35.12 -8.49
C HIS A 486 -12.61 34.78 -7.55
N SER A 487 -13.81 34.51 -8.08
CA SER A 487 -14.98 34.10 -7.28
C SER A 487 -14.78 32.77 -6.55
N LYS A 488 -14.16 31.77 -7.20
CA LYS A 488 -13.88 30.47 -6.57
C LYS A 488 -12.88 30.58 -5.43
N PHE A 489 -11.80 31.35 -5.61
CA PHE A 489 -10.82 31.56 -4.56
C PHE A 489 -11.42 32.32 -3.37
N GLU A 490 -12.17 33.41 -3.63
CA GLU A 490 -12.87 34.14 -2.57
C GLU A 490 -13.86 33.27 -1.79
N LYS A 491 -14.59 32.38 -2.47
CA LYS A 491 -15.49 31.43 -1.80
C LYS A 491 -14.73 30.53 -0.81
N PHE A 492 -13.56 30.04 -1.18
CA PHE A 492 -12.71 29.23 -0.30
C PHE A 492 -12.13 30.07 0.86
N LEU A 493 -11.65 31.29 0.59
CA LEU A 493 -11.11 32.17 1.63
C LEU A 493 -12.18 32.62 2.63
N ASN A 494 -13.42 32.83 2.21
CA ASN A 494 -14.49 33.22 3.12
C ASN A 494 -15.07 32.06 3.95
N ALA A 495 -14.57 30.84 3.77
CA ALA A 495 -14.93 29.68 4.58
C ALA A 495 -14.44 29.82 6.04
N SER A 496 -15.34 29.68 7.01
CA SER A 496 -15.07 29.87 8.44
C SER A 496 -14.71 28.59 9.21
N ASN A 497 -14.82 27.40 8.61
CA ASN A 497 -14.68 26.10 9.29
C ASN A 497 -13.61 25.19 8.67
N MET A 498 -12.35 25.64 8.61
CA MET A 498 -11.24 24.79 8.18
C MET A 498 -10.55 24.14 9.37
N LYS A 499 -10.67 22.82 9.50
CA LYS A 499 -9.77 22.03 10.35
C LYS A 499 -8.57 21.60 9.52
N ASP A 500 -7.39 21.82 10.07
CA ASP A 500 -6.15 21.29 9.52
C ASP A 500 -6.03 19.85 10.03
N THR A 501 -5.94 18.89 9.13
CA THR A 501 -5.57 17.52 9.45
C THR A 501 -4.08 17.36 9.16
N ASP A 502 -3.34 16.83 10.12
CA ASP A 502 -1.93 16.45 9.97
C ASP A 502 -1.85 15.08 9.28
N GLU A 503 -2.66 14.89 8.24
CA GLU A 503 -2.74 13.65 7.46
C GLU A 503 -1.83 13.76 6.24
N ASP A 504 -0.67 13.13 6.35
CA ASP A 504 0.37 13.13 5.32
C ASP A 504 -0.02 12.27 4.10
N VAL A 505 -0.88 11.27 4.32
CA VAL A 505 -1.47 10.34 3.33
C VAL A 505 -2.87 9.96 3.80
N GLY A 506 -3.92 10.32 3.05
CA GLY A 506 -5.32 10.12 3.42
C GLY A 506 -6.24 11.14 2.73
N GLU A 507 -7.48 10.76 2.46
CA GLU A 507 -8.48 11.68 1.89
C GLU A 507 -8.79 12.81 2.88
N LEU A 508 -8.95 14.05 2.38
CA LEU A 508 -9.26 15.21 3.20
C LEU A 508 -10.73 15.19 3.65
N HIS A 509 -11.07 14.38 4.65
CA HIS A 509 -12.45 14.25 5.15
C HIS A 509 -12.96 15.44 5.99
N THR A 510 -12.25 16.58 6.06
CA THR A 510 -12.43 17.55 7.16
C THR A 510 -12.82 18.98 6.78
N SER A 511 -13.16 19.28 5.53
CA SER A 511 -13.72 20.58 5.16
C SER A 511 -15.07 20.44 4.45
N THR A 512 -16.06 21.22 4.89
CA THR A 512 -17.35 21.41 4.17
C THR A 512 -17.19 22.11 2.81
N ILE A 513 -15.96 22.48 2.43
CA ILE A 513 -15.61 23.18 1.20
C ILE A 513 -14.31 22.57 0.65
N ASP A 514 -14.35 22.15 -0.61
CA ASP A 514 -13.19 21.58 -1.31
C ASP A 514 -12.08 22.62 -1.52
N LEU A 515 -10.82 22.17 -1.44
CA LEU A 515 -9.68 23.01 -1.79
C LEU A 515 -9.68 23.27 -3.30
N PRO A 516 -9.55 24.54 -3.77
CA PRO A 516 -9.51 24.87 -5.20
C PRO A 516 -8.14 24.53 -5.81
N VAL A 517 -7.67 23.29 -5.61
CA VAL A 517 -6.35 22.80 -6.04
C VAL A 517 -6.24 22.82 -7.55
N PHE A 518 -7.27 22.37 -8.25
CA PHE A 518 -7.31 22.39 -9.71
C PHE A 518 -7.13 23.80 -10.25
N GLU A 519 -7.94 24.74 -9.78
CA GLU A 519 -7.90 26.14 -10.19
C GLU A 519 -6.54 26.78 -9.90
N PHE A 520 -6.02 26.57 -8.69
CA PHE A 520 -4.75 27.15 -8.29
C PHE A 520 -3.57 26.58 -9.08
N LEU A 521 -3.56 25.26 -9.33
CA LEU A 521 -2.54 24.60 -10.14
C LEU A 521 -2.57 25.11 -11.60
N VAL A 522 -3.75 25.25 -12.19
CA VAL A 522 -3.93 25.80 -13.55
C VAL A 522 -3.32 27.21 -13.63
N GLU A 523 -3.66 28.09 -12.69
CA GLU A 523 -3.14 29.46 -12.69
C GLU A 523 -1.62 29.52 -12.49
N LYS A 524 -1.08 28.68 -11.59
CA LYS A 524 0.37 28.58 -11.40
C LYS A 524 1.08 28.06 -12.65
N LEU A 525 0.58 27.00 -13.28
CA LEU A 525 1.18 26.43 -14.49
C LEU A 525 1.12 27.39 -15.68
N ARG A 526 0.03 28.16 -15.84
CA ARG A 526 -0.11 29.13 -16.94
C ARG A 526 0.97 30.22 -16.90
N ARG A 527 1.49 30.56 -15.73
CA ARG A 527 2.55 31.56 -15.51
C ARG A 527 3.96 31.00 -15.64
N THR A 528 4.12 29.78 -16.16
CA THR A 528 5.42 29.11 -16.29
C THR A 528 5.68 28.66 -17.72
N LYS A 529 6.85 28.04 -17.96
CA LYS A 529 7.20 27.40 -19.23
C LYS A 529 6.22 26.31 -19.69
N TYR A 530 5.30 25.85 -18.83
CA TYR A 530 4.34 24.79 -19.12
C TYR A 530 3.02 25.27 -19.73
N SER A 531 2.82 26.58 -19.93
CA SER A 531 1.54 27.13 -20.39
C SER A 531 1.01 26.48 -21.67
N GLU A 532 1.85 26.22 -22.67
CA GLU A 532 1.38 25.59 -23.92
C GLU A 532 0.89 24.15 -23.70
N ARG A 533 1.60 23.38 -22.86
CA ARG A 533 1.20 22.01 -22.53
C ARG A 533 -0.07 21.99 -21.68
N LEU A 534 -0.21 22.95 -20.76
CA LEU A 534 -1.41 23.14 -19.95
C LEU A 534 -2.63 23.35 -20.84
N GLU A 535 -2.58 24.30 -21.77
CA GLU A 535 -3.75 24.59 -22.63
C GLU A 535 -4.11 23.38 -23.51
N LYS A 536 -3.12 22.64 -24.03
CA LYS A 536 -3.37 21.36 -24.73
C LYS A 536 -4.08 20.34 -23.84
N ALA A 537 -3.65 20.20 -22.58
CA ALA A 537 -4.28 19.28 -21.63
C ALA A 537 -5.71 19.71 -21.27
N LEU A 538 -5.94 21.01 -21.01
CA LEU A 538 -7.26 21.55 -20.73
C LEU A 538 -8.22 21.37 -21.92
N ASP A 539 -7.74 21.54 -23.15
CA ASP A 539 -8.53 21.28 -24.35
C ASP A 539 -8.86 19.80 -24.55
N ALA A 540 -7.95 18.90 -24.22
CA ALA A 540 -8.21 17.46 -24.23
C ALA A 540 -9.32 17.09 -23.21
N ILE A 541 -9.23 17.61 -21.98
CA ILE A 541 -10.24 17.44 -20.93
C ILE A 541 -11.62 17.94 -21.41
N ARG A 542 -11.69 19.16 -21.98
CA ARG A 542 -12.94 19.72 -22.51
C ARG A 542 -13.53 18.88 -23.65
N LYS A 543 -12.70 18.35 -24.55
CA LYS A 543 -13.14 17.50 -25.66
C LYS A 543 -13.71 16.18 -25.15
N GLU A 544 -13.11 15.59 -24.14
CA GLU A 544 -13.60 14.36 -23.53
C GLU A 544 -14.93 14.57 -22.79
N GLU A 545 -15.05 15.67 -22.04
CA GLU A 545 -16.30 16.06 -21.36
C GLU A 545 -17.45 16.32 -22.35
N ASN A 546 -17.15 16.91 -23.50
CA ASN A 546 -18.15 17.11 -24.56
C ASN A 546 -18.55 15.79 -25.26
N LYS A 547 -17.69 14.77 -25.26
CA LYS A 547 -18.02 13.43 -25.76
C LYS A 547 -18.85 12.62 -24.75
N THR A 548 -18.65 12.85 -23.46
CA THR A 548 -19.35 12.16 -22.37
C THR A 548 -20.66 12.83 -21.96
N LYS A 549 -20.93 14.08 -22.38
CA LYS A 549 -22.29 14.64 -22.34
C LYS A 549 -23.25 13.72 -23.13
N PRO A 550 -24.35 13.26 -22.53
CA PRO A 550 -25.21 12.27 -23.18
C PRO A 550 -25.90 12.92 -24.38
N SER A 551 -25.49 12.57 -25.60
CA SER A 551 -26.49 12.34 -26.63
C SER A 551 -27.38 11.22 -26.08
N GLY A 552 -28.67 11.51 -25.87
CA GLY A 552 -29.58 10.67 -25.12
C GLY A 552 -29.48 9.17 -25.42
N ARG A 553 -29.64 8.37 -24.34
CA ARG A 553 -29.58 6.90 -24.26
C ARG A 553 -28.20 6.28 -24.45
N SER A 554 -27.68 5.76 -23.35
CA SER A 554 -26.53 4.84 -23.32
C SER A 554 -26.79 3.64 -24.23
N GLN A 555 -25.88 3.41 -25.19
CA GLN A 555 -25.87 2.25 -26.09
C GLN A 555 -25.78 0.92 -25.31
N LEU A 556 -25.27 0.94 -24.08
CA LEU A 556 -25.24 -0.21 -23.19
C LEU A 556 -26.64 -0.65 -22.75
N TRP A 557 -27.52 0.32 -22.47
CA TRP A 557 -28.93 0.06 -22.15
C TRP A 557 -29.72 -0.44 -23.37
N GLU A 558 -29.40 0.02 -24.59
CA GLU A 558 -30.04 -0.51 -25.80
C GLU A 558 -29.58 -1.93 -26.14
N ASN A 559 -28.33 -2.29 -25.85
CA ASN A 559 -27.83 -3.66 -26.03
C ASN A 559 -28.44 -4.60 -24.99
N LEU A 560 -28.52 -4.18 -23.72
CA LEU A 560 -29.19 -4.94 -22.65
C LEU A 560 -30.71 -5.04 -22.84
N ALA A 561 -31.35 -4.04 -23.44
CA ALA A 561 -32.77 -4.08 -23.77
C ALA A 561 -33.07 -4.95 -25.01
N LYS A 562 -32.16 -5.03 -25.98
CA LYS A 562 -32.26 -5.93 -27.14
C LYS A 562 -32.02 -7.39 -26.78
N GLU A 563 -31.20 -7.68 -25.78
CA GLU A 563 -30.97 -9.06 -25.33
C GLU A 563 -32.11 -9.63 -24.48
N LYS A 564 -32.99 -8.79 -23.90
CA LYS A 564 -34.17 -9.24 -23.13
C LYS A 564 -35.38 -9.66 -23.96
N SER A 565 -35.34 -9.62 -25.30
CA SER A 565 -36.45 -10.08 -26.14
C SER A 565 -36.39 -11.56 -26.54
N ASN A 566 -35.38 -12.32 -26.11
CA ASN A 566 -35.29 -13.77 -26.34
C ASN A 566 -35.24 -14.55 -25.02
N GLY A 567 -36.42 -14.77 -24.45
CA GLY A 567 -36.85 -15.95 -23.70
C GLY A 567 -35.99 -16.46 -22.55
N PHE A 568 -36.47 -16.26 -21.32
CA PHE A 568 -36.60 -17.33 -20.32
C PHE A 568 -37.63 -16.88 -19.27
N SER A 569 -38.81 -17.51 -19.24
CA SER A 569 -39.83 -17.28 -18.22
C SER A 569 -39.60 -18.24 -17.05
N PHE A 570 -39.69 -17.73 -15.82
CA PHE A 570 -39.90 -18.55 -14.63
C PHE A 570 -41.13 -17.99 -13.91
N SER A 571 -42.20 -18.77 -13.87
CA SER A 571 -43.41 -18.44 -13.11
C SER A 571 -43.19 -18.81 -11.64
N PHE A 572 -43.50 -17.87 -10.75
CA PHE A 572 -43.68 -18.17 -9.33
C PHE A 572 -45.12 -18.63 -9.12
N ASN A 573 -45.30 -19.89 -8.75
CA ASN A 573 -46.55 -20.38 -8.17
C ASN A 573 -46.45 -20.25 -6.65
N LEU A 574 -47.10 -19.22 -6.11
CA LEU A 574 -47.39 -19.08 -4.68
C LEU A 574 -48.66 -19.87 -4.37
N GLY A 575 -48.50 -21.05 -3.76
CA GLY A 575 -49.59 -21.79 -3.15
C GLY A 575 -49.75 -21.36 -1.69
N VAL A 576 -50.87 -20.69 -1.40
CA VAL A 576 -51.37 -20.40 -0.06
C VAL A 576 -52.16 -21.61 0.43
N SER A 577 -51.71 -22.21 1.54
CA SER A 577 -52.57 -22.72 2.60
C SER A 577 -51.75 -22.89 3.88
#